data_AF-A0AAZ1X5N5-F1
#
_entry.id   AF-A0AAZ1X5N5-F1
#
_cell.length_a   1.000
_cell.length_b   1.000
_cell.length_c   1.000
_cell.angle_alpha   90.00
_cell.angle_beta   90.00
_cell.angle_gamma   90.00
#
_symmetry.space_group_name_H-M   'P 1'
#
loop_
_entity.id
_entity.type
_entity.pdbx_description
1 polymer ?
#
loop_
_entity_poly.entity_id
_entity_poly.type
_entity_poly.pdbx_seq_one_letter_code
_entity_poly.pdbx_strand_id
1 'polypeptide(L)'
;MDVRVTSGVTVAPPAQLADRRKSQELEICKMRLEWQKDKIDELTKERDYLKEQLAASLSKEPTSSVQDSSEVLSISSPSSDGSFDESSNSSMSITSSDEDRKKKKKGKAKKHKKSKKHDQKQRTRVQNPKQVVTRYNKILRLFKRGGTMSAAFKRLGVDRNTIVATAPIAELFIVAPER
;
A
#
# COMPACT_ATOMS: atom_id res chain seq x y z
N MET A 1 -19.66 3.11 67.44
CA MET A 1 -19.97 4.38 66.76
C MET A 1 -18.77 4.74 65.92
N ASP A 2 -18.75 4.24 64.68
CA ASP A 2 -17.70 4.48 63.70
C ASP A 2 -17.85 5.86 63.09
N VAL A 3 -16.82 6.70 63.21
CA VAL A 3 -16.71 7.95 62.45
C VAL A 3 -15.55 7.80 61.48
N ARG A 4 -15.85 7.37 60.25
CA ARG A 4 -14.92 7.49 59.13
C ARG A 4 -14.72 8.97 58.84
N VAL A 5 -13.56 9.48 59.23
CA VAL A 5 -13.05 10.78 58.77
C VAL A 5 -12.66 10.62 57.30
N THR A 6 -13.51 11.11 56.39
CA THR A 6 -13.15 11.27 54.99
C THR A 6 -12.25 12.51 54.91
N SER A 7 -10.93 12.30 54.93
CA SER A 7 -9.96 13.34 54.64
C SER A 7 -10.15 13.81 53.20
N GLY A 8 -10.83 14.94 53.02
CA GLY A 8 -10.95 15.63 51.75
C GLY A 8 -9.59 16.13 51.31
N VAL A 9 -8.91 15.38 50.45
CA VAL A 9 -7.70 15.84 49.76
C VAL A 9 -8.13 16.90 48.76
N THR A 10 -8.02 18.17 49.14
CA THR A 10 -8.17 19.32 48.24
C THR A 10 -6.99 19.34 47.28
N VAL A 11 -7.09 18.58 46.20
CA VAL A 11 -6.12 18.59 45.10
C VAL A 11 -6.13 19.97 44.45
N ALA A 12 -4.98 20.63 44.41
CA ALA A 12 -4.84 21.95 43.80
C ALA A 12 -5.34 21.93 42.34
N PRO A 13 -6.05 22.97 41.86
CA PRO A 13 -6.56 23.05 40.48
C PRO A 13 -5.56 22.65 39.36
N PRO A 14 -4.26 23.02 39.42
CA PRO A 14 -3.28 22.57 38.42
C PRO A 14 -2.98 21.06 38.46
N ALA A 15 -3.06 20.42 39.62
CA ALA A 15 -2.87 18.98 39.75
C ALA A 15 -4.04 18.19 39.15
N GLN A 16 -5.29 18.67 39.33
CA GLN A 16 -6.48 18.07 38.71
C GLN A 16 -6.42 18.13 37.16
N LEU A 17 -5.87 19.22 36.61
CA LEU A 17 -5.70 19.37 35.17
C LEU A 17 -4.65 18.39 34.61
N ALA A 18 -3.56 18.17 35.34
CA ALA A 18 -2.52 17.22 34.95
C ALA A 18 -3.04 15.78 34.92
N ASP A 19 -3.86 15.41 35.90
CA ASP A 19 -4.47 14.07 35.96
C ASP A 19 -5.46 13.84 34.83
N ARG A 20 -6.26 14.86 34.46
CA ARG A 20 -7.14 14.79 33.28
C ARG A 20 -6.37 14.60 31.98
N ARG A 21 -5.24 15.30 31.79
CA ARG A 21 -4.38 15.14 30.60
C ARG A 21 -3.80 13.73 30.52
N LYS A 22 -3.25 13.23 31.63
CA LYS A 22 -2.74 11.85 31.70
C LYS A 22 -3.83 10.82 31.41
N SER A 23 -5.05 11.03 31.93
CA SER A 23 -6.18 10.14 31.64
C SER A 23 -6.55 10.13 30.16
N GLN A 24 -6.57 11.29 29.49
CA GLN A 24 -6.82 11.37 28.04
C GLN A 24 -5.71 10.70 27.23
N GLU A 25 -4.44 10.91 27.61
CA GLU A 25 -3.30 10.26 26.98
C GLU A 25 -3.39 8.72 27.12
N LEU A 26 -3.74 8.22 28.30
CA LEU A 26 -3.96 6.80 28.54
C LEU A 26 -5.10 6.24 27.69
N GLU A 27 -6.20 6.98 27.54
CA GLU A 27 -7.33 6.58 26.70
C GLU A 27 -6.93 6.47 25.23
N ILE A 28 -6.20 7.47 24.71
CA ILE A 28 -5.66 7.44 23.34
C ILE A 28 -4.72 6.25 23.15
N CYS A 29 -3.81 6.01 24.11
CA CYS A 29 -2.90 4.87 24.08
C CYS A 29 -3.67 3.53 24.09
N LYS A 30 -4.73 3.42 24.89
CA LYS A 30 -5.57 2.23 24.96
C LYS A 30 -6.31 1.98 23.65
N MET A 31 -6.89 3.02 23.03
CA MET A 31 -7.52 2.90 21.71
C MET A 31 -6.53 2.43 20.64
N ARG A 32 -5.31 2.98 20.64
CA ARG A 32 -4.26 2.57 19.71
C ARG A 32 -3.85 1.10 19.91
N LEU A 33 -3.77 0.66 21.16
CA LEU A 33 -3.48 -0.73 21.50
C LEU A 33 -4.53 -1.69 20.96
N GLU A 34 -5.82 -1.38 21.19
CA GLU A 34 -6.91 -2.22 20.69
C GLU A 34 -6.91 -2.27 19.16
N TRP A 35 -6.73 -1.12 18.50
CA TRP A 35 -6.64 -1.06 17.04
C TRP A 35 -5.47 -1.91 16.50
N GLN A 36 -4.31 -1.86 17.15
CA GLN A 36 -3.15 -2.68 16.76
C GLN A 36 -3.43 -4.17 16.95
N LYS A 37 -4.11 -4.55 18.02
CA LYS A 37 -4.50 -5.93 18.31
C LYS A 37 -5.47 -6.46 17.25
N ASP A 38 -6.53 -5.72 16.94
CA ASP A 38 -7.48 -6.06 15.88
C ASP A 38 -6.77 -6.25 14.53
N LYS A 39 -5.79 -5.39 14.23
CA LYS A 39 -5.02 -5.49 12.99
C LYS A 39 -4.14 -6.74 12.94
N ILE A 40 -3.53 -7.11 14.05
CA ILE A 40 -2.73 -8.33 14.16
C ILE A 40 -3.62 -9.57 13.97
N ASP A 41 -4.81 -9.57 14.56
CA ASP A 41 -5.75 -10.67 14.45
C ASP A 41 -6.24 -10.84 13.00
N GLU A 42 -6.57 -9.74 12.31
CA GLU A 42 -6.94 -9.74 10.89
C GLU A 42 -5.80 -10.30 10.01
N LEU A 43 -4.59 -9.79 10.18
CA LEU A 43 -3.41 -10.25 9.42
C LEU A 43 -3.07 -11.72 9.72
N THR A 44 -3.32 -12.17 10.94
CA THR A 44 -3.12 -13.57 11.34
C THR A 44 -4.09 -14.49 10.61
N LYS A 45 -5.38 -14.12 10.56
CA LYS A 45 -6.40 -14.87 9.82
C LYS A 45 -6.07 -14.95 8.33
N GLU A 46 -5.68 -13.83 7.71
CA GLU A 46 -5.31 -13.81 6.29
C GLU A 46 -4.08 -14.70 6.01
N ARG A 47 -3.07 -14.64 6.88
CA ARG A 47 -1.88 -15.49 6.77
C ARG A 47 -2.23 -16.98 6.89
N ASP A 48 -3.10 -17.36 7.82
CA ASP A 48 -3.50 -18.75 8.00
C ASP A 48 -4.36 -19.25 6.84
N TYR A 49 -5.26 -18.41 6.33
CA TYR A 49 -6.05 -18.69 5.13
C TYR A 49 -5.17 -18.94 3.89
N LEU A 50 -4.16 -18.10 3.65
CA LEU A 50 -3.24 -18.28 2.52
C LEU A 50 -2.39 -19.55 2.67
N LYS A 51 -1.96 -19.87 3.90
CA LYS A 51 -1.26 -21.13 4.19
C LYS A 51 -2.13 -22.34 3.88
N GLU A 52 -3.41 -22.30 4.24
CA GLU A 52 -4.37 -23.37 3.96
C GLU A 52 -4.61 -23.53 2.46
N GLN A 53 -4.80 -22.42 1.72
CA GLN A 53 -4.90 -22.47 0.26
C GLN A 53 -3.67 -23.11 -0.38
N LEU A 54 -2.47 -22.69 0.02
CA LEU A 54 -1.23 -23.24 -0.50
C LEU A 54 -1.09 -24.73 -0.16
N ALA A 55 -1.43 -25.14 1.06
CA ALA A 55 -1.43 -26.54 1.44
C ALA A 55 -2.42 -27.36 0.60
N ALA A 56 -3.63 -26.83 0.37
CA ALA A 56 -4.65 -27.48 -0.47
C ALA A 56 -4.26 -27.55 -1.96
N SER A 57 -3.52 -26.57 -2.48
CA SER A 57 -2.95 -26.63 -3.82
C SER A 57 -1.82 -27.65 -3.91
N LEU A 58 -0.98 -27.76 -2.88
CA LEU A 58 0.15 -28.70 -2.86
C LEU A 58 -0.29 -30.15 -2.61
N SER A 59 -1.40 -30.36 -1.87
CA SER A 59 -1.99 -31.69 -1.66
C SER A 59 -2.74 -32.22 -2.89
N LYS A 60 -2.96 -31.39 -3.92
CA LYS A 60 -3.47 -31.80 -5.23
C LYS A 60 -2.29 -32.10 -6.17
N GLU A 61 -1.41 -33.01 -5.77
CA GLU A 61 -0.44 -33.60 -6.69
C GLU A 61 -1.13 -34.75 -7.46
N PRO A 62 -1.10 -34.74 -8.80
CA PRO A 62 -1.52 -35.88 -9.60
C PRO A 62 -0.49 -37.00 -9.41
N THR A 63 -0.93 -38.18 -8.99
CA THR A 63 -0.10 -39.38 -8.97
C THR A 63 0.37 -39.71 -10.39
N SER A 64 1.52 -39.17 -10.79
CA SER A 64 2.26 -39.59 -11.98
C SER A 64 3.06 -40.83 -11.63
N SER A 65 2.39 -41.97 -11.53
CA SER A 65 3.03 -43.27 -11.64
C SER A 65 3.32 -43.53 -13.12
N VAL A 66 4.60 -43.55 -13.44
CA VAL A 66 5.17 -43.85 -14.75
C VAL A 66 4.68 -45.22 -15.24
N GLN A 67 3.86 -45.25 -16.29
CA GLN A 67 3.78 -46.41 -17.20
C GLN A 67 3.68 -45.92 -18.65
N ASP A 68 4.65 -46.42 -19.40
CA ASP A 68 4.81 -46.42 -20.85
C ASP A 68 3.61 -47.09 -21.54
N SER A 69 3.00 -46.42 -22.52
CA SER A 69 2.49 -47.02 -23.77
C SER A 69 1.75 -45.99 -24.65
N SER A 70 2.04 -46.10 -25.93
CA SER A 70 1.37 -45.56 -27.12
C SER A 70 -0.13 -45.25 -27.01
N GLU A 71 -0.56 -44.16 -27.66
CA GLU A 71 -1.52 -44.15 -28.79
C GLU A 71 -2.02 -42.70 -29.02
N VAL A 72 -2.05 -42.33 -30.29
CA VAL A 72 -2.68 -41.12 -30.82
C VAL A 72 -4.21 -41.19 -30.67
N LEU A 73 -4.90 -40.04 -30.59
CA LEU A 73 -6.18 -39.69 -31.24
C LEU A 73 -7.03 -38.67 -30.44
N SER A 74 -7.16 -37.47 -31.03
CA SER A 74 -8.40 -36.76 -31.41
C SER A 74 -9.58 -36.52 -30.43
N ILE A 75 -9.88 -35.22 -30.26
CA ILE A 75 -11.18 -34.50 -30.27
C ILE A 75 -12.41 -35.08 -29.54
N SER A 76 -12.99 -34.32 -28.62
CA SER A 76 -14.38 -33.78 -28.71
C SER A 76 -14.82 -33.04 -27.44
N SER A 77 -15.39 -31.86 -27.64
CA SER A 77 -16.18 -31.09 -26.66
C SER A 77 -17.56 -31.71 -26.44
N PRO A 78 -18.20 -31.42 -25.30
CA PRO A 78 -19.65 -31.20 -25.32
C PRO A 78 -20.04 -29.82 -24.78
N SER A 79 -20.90 -29.15 -25.56
CA SER A 79 -21.67 -27.96 -25.23
C SER A 79 -22.65 -28.21 -24.09
N SER A 80 -22.84 -27.24 -23.20
CA SER A 80 -24.04 -27.16 -22.38
C SER A 80 -24.54 -25.72 -22.28
N ASP A 81 -25.81 -25.60 -22.65
CA ASP A 81 -26.72 -24.45 -22.64
C ASP A 81 -26.98 -23.92 -21.22
N GLY A 82 -27.23 -22.62 -21.10
CA GLY A 82 -27.39 -21.90 -19.85
C GLY A 82 -27.89 -20.47 -20.05
N SER A 83 -29.13 -20.35 -20.52
CA SER A 83 -29.93 -19.13 -20.62
C SER A 83 -30.37 -18.62 -19.24
N PHE A 84 -29.95 -17.42 -18.83
CA PHE A 84 -30.58 -16.66 -17.74
C PHE A 84 -30.68 -15.17 -18.10
N ASP A 85 -31.91 -14.69 -18.16
CA ASP A 85 -32.34 -13.31 -18.34
C ASP A 85 -32.33 -12.60 -16.98
N GLU A 86 -31.75 -11.39 -16.88
CA GLU A 86 -32.12 -10.46 -15.81
C GLU A 86 -31.82 -9.01 -16.22
N SER A 87 -32.73 -8.14 -15.82
CA SER A 87 -33.12 -6.90 -16.45
C SER A 87 -32.43 -5.65 -15.90
N SER A 88 -32.59 -4.56 -16.65
CA SER A 88 -32.72 -3.18 -16.18
C SER A 88 -31.54 -2.50 -15.47
N ASN A 89 -30.85 -1.64 -16.22
CA ASN A 89 -30.37 -0.35 -15.71
C ASN A 89 -30.93 0.76 -16.58
N SER A 90 -31.84 1.56 -16.02
CA SER A 90 -32.17 2.89 -16.51
C SER A 90 -31.27 3.92 -15.84
N SER A 91 -30.62 4.77 -16.62
CA SER A 91 -30.43 6.18 -16.24
C SER A 91 -29.94 6.98 -17.45
N MET A 92 -30.65 8.08 -17.65
CA MET A 92 -30.47 9.04 -18.73
C MET A 92 -29.26 9.94 -18.47
N SER A 93 -28.55 10.36 -19.52
CA SER A 93 -27.91 11.68 -19.55
C SER A 93 -27.80 12.16 -21.00
N ILE A 94 -28.54 13.21 -21.28
CA ILE A 94 -28.48 14.04 -22.48
C ILE A 94 -27.35 15.06 -22.36
N THR A 95 -26.75 15.42 -23.49
CA THR A 95 -25.92 16.60 -23.86
C THR A 95 -24.72 16.11 -24.69
N SER A 96 -24.34 16.64 -25.85
CA SER A 96 -24.87 17.66 -26.74
C SER A 96 -24.00 17.65 -28.00
N SER A 97 -24.64 17.65 -29.17
CA SER A 97 -24.20 18.23 -30.46
C SER A 97 -22.92 17.73 -31.15
N ASP A 98 -23.15 16.97 -32.22
CA ASP A 98 -22.38 16.92 -33.46
C ASP A 98 -22.41 18.27 -34.19
N GLU A 99 -21.33 18.65 -34.87
CA GLU A 99 -21.32 19.49 -36.09
C GLU A 99 -19.88 19.57 -36.66
N ASP A 100 -19.69 18.95 -37.82
CA ASP A 100 -18.60 19.17 -38.75
C ASP A 100 -18.51 20.64 -39.20
N ARG A 101 -17.29 21.19 -39.38
CA ARG A 101 -16.95 22.18 -40.44
C ARG A 101 -15.46 22.54 -40.53
N LYS A 102 -14.91 22.32 -41.72
CA LYS A 102 -13.60 22.81 -42.20
C LYS A 102 -13.56 24.35 -42.34
N LYS A 103 -12.42 25.00 -42.01
CA LYS A 103 -11.56 25.81 -42.93
C LYS A 103 -10.52 26.72 -42.23
N LYS A 104 -9.29 26.64 -42.78
CA LYS A 104 -8.26 27.67 -43.07
C LYS A 104 -7.46 28.40 -41.95
N LYS A 105 -6.16 28.06 -41.96
CA LYS A 105 -4.92 28.91 -41.94
C LYS A 105 -5.00 30.30 -41.27
N LYS A 106 -4.12 30.54 -40.28
CA LYS A 106 -2.89 31.39 -40.37
C LYS A 106 -2.42 31.76 -38.95
N GLY A 107 -1.13 31.53 -38.65
CA GLY A 107 -0.52 31.99 -37.40
C GLY A 107 0.61 31.10 -36.89
N LYS A 108 1.74 31.04 -37.61
CA LYS A 108 2.99 30.49 -37.07
C LYS A 108 3.50 31.42 -35.96
N ALA A 109 3.08 31.20 -34.72
CA ALA A 109 3.80 31.66 -33.56
C ALA A 109 4.69 30.51 -33.08
N LYS A 110 5.97 30.53 -33.46
CA LYS A 110 7.00 29.67 -32.86
C LYS A 110 7.18 30.10 -31.41
N LYS A 111 6.28 29.68 -30.52
CA LYS A 111 6.54 29.71 -29.07
C LYS A 111 7.69 28.73 -28.86
N HIS A 112 8.87 29.29 -28.61
CA HIS A 112 10.04 28.56 -28.16
C HIS A 112 9.61 27.71 -26.95
N LYS A 113 9.41 26.41 -27.19
CA LYS A 113 9.24 25.41 -26.14
C LYS A 113 10.60 25.34 -25.47
N LYS A 114 10.85 26.20 -24.48
CA LYS A 114 11.98 26.06 -23.56
C LYS A 114 11.81 24.65 -22.99
N SER A 115 12.56 23.71 -23.53
CA SER A 115 12.70 22.39 -22.94
C SER A 115 13.17 22.67 -21.52
N LYS A 116 12.29 22.45 -20.54
CA LYS A 116 12.72 22.37 -19.15
C LYS A 116 13.80 21.29 -19.18
N LYS A 117 15.07 21.70 -19.14
CA LYS A 117 16.18 20.81 -18.88
C LYS A 117 15.79 20.16 -17.56
N HIS A 118 15.26 18.94 -17.64
CA HIS A 118 15.03 18.15 -16.47
C HIS A 118 16.43 17.97 -15.93
N ASP A 119 16.76 18.64 -14.82
CA ASP A 119 17.98 18.36 -14.08
C ASP A 119 17.93 16.86 -13.82
N GLN A 120 18.63 16.11 -14.66
CA GLN A 120 18.81 14.69 -14.46
C GLN A 120 19.78 14.62 -13.31
N LYS A 121 19.22 14.71 -12.10
CA LYS A 121 19.96 14.55 -10.87
C LYS A 121 20.83 13.31 -11.05
N GLN A 122 22.14 13.53 -11.09
CA GLN A 122 23.15 12.52 -11.38
C GLN A 122 22.78 11.25 -10.62
N ARG A 123 22.60 10.14 -11.35
CA ARG A 123 22.22 8.86 -10.76
C ARG A 123 23.43 8.29 -10.02
N THR A 124 23.70 8.80 -8.82
CA THR A 124 24.82 8.33 -8.02
C THR A 124 24.53 6.92 -7.53
N ARG A 125 25.41 5.97 -7.86
CA ARG A 125 25.36 4.61 -7.31
C ARG A 125 25.65 4.67 -5.82
N VAL A 126 24.80 4.03 -5.04
CA VAL A 126 25.03 3.90 -3.59
C VAL A 126 26.02 2.78 -3.37
N GLN A 127 27.09 3.05 -2.62
CA GLN A 127 28.12 2.07 -2.28
C GLN A 127 28.12 1.71 -0.79
N ASN A 128 27.57 2.56 0.07
CA ASN A 128 27.62 2.39 1.53
C ASN A 128 26.22 2.15 2.13
N PRO A 129 26.08 1.27 3.14
CA PRO A 129 24.81 1.04 3.84
C PRO A 129 24.16 2.33 4.37
N LYS A 130 24.96 3.24 4.94
CA LYS A 130 24.51 4.55 5.43
C LYS A 130 23.86 5.41 4.34
N GLN A 131 24.37 5.34 3.10
CA GLN A 131 23.79 6.04 1.96
C GLN A 131 22.47 5.40 1.51
N VAL A 132 22.35 4.06 1.60
CA VAL A 132 21.10 3.34 1.34
C VAL A 132 20.01 3.83 2.30
N VAL A 133 20.31 3.84 3.59
CA VAL A 133 19.39 4.31 4.64
C VAL A 133 18.95 5.75 4.40
N THR A 134 19.90 6.64 4.07
CA THR A 134 19.59 8.04 3.77
C THR A 134 18.63 8.17 2.59
N ARG A 135 18.83 7.39 1.54
CA ARG A 135 17.96 7.36 0.35
C ARG A 135 16.59 6.79 0.69
N TYR A 136 16.53 5.66 1.41
CA TYR A 136 15.29 5.01 1.85
C TYR A 136 14.44 5.96 2.71
N ASN A 137 15.05 6.63 3.69
CA ASN A 137 14.37 7.64 4.53
C ASN A 137 13.88 8.87 3.74
N LYS A 138 14.56 9.26 2.66
CA LYS A 138 14.07 10.33 1.77
C LYS A 138 12.84 9.90 0.98
N ILE A 139 12.80 8.67 0.48
CA ILE A 139 11.64 8.10 -0.22
C ILE A 139 10.45 8.05 0.73
N LEU A 140 10.63 7.47 1.92
CA LEU A 140 9.56 7.35 2.90
C LEU A 140 8.99 8.71 3.32
N ARG A 141 9.84 9.75 3.47
CA ARG A 141 9.37 11.12 3.74
C ARG A 141 8.51 11.70 2.61
N LEU A 142 8.85 11.42 1.35
CA LEU A 142 8.06 11.88 0.21
C LEU A 142 6.72 11.16 0.15
N PHE A 143 6.70 9.86 0.45
CA PHE A 143 5.48 9.07 0.53
C PHE A 143 4.56 9.57 1.66
N LYS A 144 5.11 9.76 2.87
CA LYS A 144 4.38 10.31 4.03
C LYS A 144 3.79 11.70 3.80
N ARG A 145 4.31 12.48 2.86
CA ARG A 145 3.76 13.80 2.46
C ARG A 145 2.59 13.72 1.47
N GLY A 146 1.99 12.54 1.28
CA GLY A 146 0.83 12.33 0.41
C GLY A 146 1.15 12.06 -1.06
N GLY A 147 2.38 11.61 -1.35
CA GLY A 147 2.78 11.19 -2.71
C GLY A 147 2.73 9.67 -2.90
N THR A 148 2.80 9.22 -4.16
CA THR A 148 2.97 7.77 -4.45
C THR A 148 4.45 7.37 -4.39
N MET A 149 4.71 6.09 -4.10
CA MET A 149 6.07 5.54 -4.11
C MET A 149 6.76 5.75 -5.46
N SER A 150 6.05 5.51 -6.56
CA SER A 150 6.55 5.74 -7.93
C SER A 150 6.96 7.19 -8.18
N ALA A 151 6.21 8.16 -7.64
CA ALA A 151 6.57 9.57 -7.73
C ALA A 151 7.82 9.89 -6.89
N ALA A 152 7.95 9.30 -5.70
CA ALA A 152 9.12 9.47 -4.84
C ALA A 152 10.41 8.91 -5.49
N PHE A 153 10.33 7.75 -6.12
CA PHE A 153 11.45 7.13 -6.87
C PHE A 153 11.92 8.04 -8.01
N LYS A 154 10.98 8.56 -8.82
CA LYS A 154 11.29 9.49 -9.92
C LYS A 154 11.94 10.78 -9.43
N ARG A 155 11.45 11.37 -8.33
CA ARG A 155 12.02 12.61 -7.74
C ARG A 155 13.45 12.41 -7.23
N LEU A 156 13.78 11.21 -6.76
CA LEU A 156 15.12 10.88 -6.27
C LEU A 156 16.02 10.27 -7.36
N GLY A 157 15.48 10.00 -8.55
CA GLY A 157 16.21 9.45 -9.69
C GLY A 157 16.62 7.98 -9.48
N VAL A 158 15.86 7.22 -8.71
CA VAL A 158 16.18 5.83 -8.37
C VAL A 158 15.17 4.89 -9.00
N ASP A 159 15.65 3.75 -9.49
CA ASP A 159 14.79 2.72 -10.04
C ASP A 159 14.10 1.89 -8.94
N ARG A 160 12.90 1.37 -9.23
CA ARG A 160 12.14 0.54 -8.28
C ARG A 160 12.94 -0.68 -7.84
N ASN A 161 13.57 -1.39 -8.77
CA ASN A 161 14.31 -2.62 -8.46
C ASN A 161 15.52 -2.32 -7.58
N THR A 162 16.16 -1.15 -7.75
CA THR A 162 17.24 -0.71 -6.86
C THR A 162 16.74 -0.53 -5.42
N ILE A 163 15.56 0.05 -5.23
CA ILE A 163 14.99 0.22 -3.90
C ILE A 163 14.61 -1.12 -3.29
N VAL A 164 13.99 -2.01 -4.07
CA VAL A 164 13.63 -3.36 -3.60
C VAL A 164 14.89 -4.14 -3.18
N ALA A 165 15.94 -4.15 -3.99
CA ALA A 165 17.18 -4.87 -3.67
C ALA A 165 17.93 -4.30 -2.46
N THR A 166 17.80 -3.00 -2.19
CA THR A 166 18.52 -2.33 -1.10
C THR A 166 17.67 -2.07 0.15
N ALA A 167 16.36 -2.30 0.09
CA ALA A 167 15.46 -2.14 1.23
C ALA A 167 15.81 -3.02 2.44
N PRO A 168 16.14 -4.33 2.28
CA PRO A 168 16.53 -5.16 3.42
C PRO A 168 17.76 -4.62 4.15
N ILE A 169 18.74 -4.10 3.42
CA ILE A 169 19.94 -3.47 3.99
C ILE A 169 19.55 -2.24 4.83
N ALA A 170 18.64 -1.41 4.31
CA ALA A 170 18.16 -0.23 5.03
C ALA A 170 17.39 -0.60 6.31
N GLU A 171 16.48 -1.57 6.19
CA GLU A 171 15.62 -2.02 7.29
C GLU A 171 16.44 -2.63 8.41
N LEU A 172 17.38 -3.52 8.10
CA LEU A 172 18.31 -4.08 9.09
C LEU A 172 19.12 -2.99 9.80
N PHE A 173 19.65 -2.02 9.05
CA PHE A 173 20.45 -0.93 9.63
C PHE A 173 19.63 0.04 10.51
N ILE A 174 18.32 0.16 10.25
CA ILE A 174 17.41 0.96 11.08
C ILE A 174 17.04 0.20 12.36
N VAL A 175 16.82 -1.11 12.27
CA VAL A 175 16.41 -1.97 13.40
C VAL A 175 17.58 -2.28 14.34
N ALA A 176 18.77 -2.48 13.79
CA ALA A 176 19.99 -2.77 14.53
C ALA A 176 21.04 -1.66 14.32
N PRO A 177 20.88 -0.49 14.95
CA PRO A 177 21.95 0.51 14.96
C PRO A 177 23.16 -0.07 15.70
N GLU A 178 24.35 -0.04 15.09
CA GLU A 178 25.61 -0.30 15.79
C GLU A 178 25.69 0.62 17.02
N ARG A 179 25.84 0.01 18.20
CA ARG A 179 26.03 0.70 19.48
C ARG A 179 27.50 1.06 19.68
#